data_AF-A0A2L2WUH3-F1
#
_entry.id   AF-A0A2L2WUH3-F1
#
_cell.length_a   1.000
_cell.length_b   1.000
_cell.length_c   1.000
_cell.angle_alpha   90.00
_cell.angle_beta   90.00
_cell.angle_gamma   90.00
#
_symmetry.space_group_name_H-M   'P 1'
#
loop_
_entity.id
_entity.type
_entity.pdbx_description
1 polymer ?
#
loop_
_entity_poly.entity_id
_entity_poly.type
_entity_poly.pdbx_seq_one_letter_code
_entity_poly.pdbx_strand_id
1 'polypeptide(L)' 'MANYENMSVEELEEERDRLEAELQQSDDDDEINYLTGQIEEIEDILDSFYPTDWD' A
#
# COMPACT_ATOMS: atom_id res chain seq x y z
N MET A 1 -8.70 -3.56 -9.94
CA MET A 1 -7.58 -2.77 -9.39
C MET A 1 -8.14 -1.47 -8.87
N ALA A 2 -7.79 -1.14 -7.62
CA ALA A 2 -7.91 0.23 -7.11
C ALA A 2 -6.99 1.15 -7.94
N ASN A 3 -7.26 2.46 -7.95
CA ASN A 3 -6.47 3.42 -8.72
C ASN A 3 -5.80 4.39 -7.75
N TYR A 4 -4.60 4.02 -7.30
CA TYR A 4 -3.81 4.74 -6.31
C TYR A 4 -3.07 5.96 -6.90
N GLU A 5 -2.84 5.99 -8.22
CA GLU A 5 -2.07 7.05 -8.90
C GLU A 5 -2.66 8.47 -8.76
N ASN A 6 -3.93 8.59 -8.36
CA ASN A 6 -4.62 9.87 -8.21
C ASN A 6 -4.82 10.30 -6.76
N MET A 7 -4.38 9.50 -5.79
CA MET A 7 -4.46 9.81 -4.36
C MET A 7 -3.27 10.67 -3.93
N SER A 8 -3.48 11.49 -2.90
CA SER A 8 -2.38 12.21 -2.25
C SER A 8 -1.52 11.25 -1.42
N VAL A 9 -0.29 11.68 -1.09
CA VAL A 9 0.64 10.89 -0.25
C VAL A 9 0.01 10.54 1.10
N GLU A 10 -0.70 11.48 1.74
CA GLU A 10 -1.39 11.24 3.02
C GLU A 10 -2.49 10.18 2.88
N GLU A 11 -3.31 10.26 1.81
CA GLU A 11 -4.34 9.25 1.54
C GLU A 11 -3.75 7.87 1.22
N LEU A 12 -2.59 7.82 0.56
CA LEU A 12 -1.88 6.58 0.27
C LEU A 12 -1.30 5.94 1.54
N GLU A 13 -0.69 6.73 2.42
CA GLU A 13 -0.19 6.26 3.72
C GLU A 13 -1.34 5.74 4.59
N GLU A 14 -2.47 6.46 4.65
CA GLU A 14 -3.66 6.02 5.39
C GLU A 14 -4.25 4.71 4.83
N GLU A 15 -4.32 4.58 3.50
CA GLU A 15 -4.86 3.36 2.87
C GLU A 15 -3.90 2.18 3.06
N ARG A 16 -2.58 2.39 2.97
CA ARG A 16 -1.58 1.35 3.31
C ARG A 16 -1.79 0.85 4.74
N ASP A 17 -1.85 1.76 5.71
CA ASP A 17 -2.00 1.40 7.13
C ASP A 17 -3.32 0.65 7.38
N ARG A 18 -4.39 1.03 6.65
CA ARG A 18 -5.66 0.31 6.70
C ARG A 18 -5.55 -1.10 6.13
N LEU A 19 -4.90 -1.26 4.97
CA LEU A 19 -4.71 -2.57 4.33
C LEU A 19 -3.80 -3.47 5.16
N GLU A 20 -2.76 -2.93 5.79
CA GLU A 20 -1.91 -3.68 6.74
C GLU A 20 -2.70 -4.17 7.95
N ALA A 21 -3.58 -3.33 8.50
CA ALA A 21 -4.44 -3.71 9.61
C ALA A 21 -5.47 -4.79 9.21
N GLU A 22 -5.95 -4.76 7.98
CA GLU A 22 -6.84 -5.78 7.40
C GLU A 22 -6.07 -7.08 7.16
N LEU A 23 -4.86 -7.01 6.61
CA LEU A 23 -3.96 -8.14 6.38
C LEU A 23 -3.63 -8.85 7.70
N GLN A 24 -3.36 -8.11 8.77
CA GLN A 24 -3.08 -8.67 10.10
C GLN A 24 -4.27 -9.44 10.69
N GLN A 25 -5.49 -9.15 10.26
CA GLN A 25 -6.72 -9.80 10.71
C GLN A 25 -7.19 -10.91 9.77
N SER A 26 -6.61 -11.02 8.57
CA SER A 26 -7.00 -12.01 7.58
C SER A 26 -6.35 -13.37 7.87
N ASP A 27 -7.18 -14.42 7.80
CA ASP A 27 -6.77 -15.82 7.89
C ASP A 27 -6.96 -16.56 6.54
N ASP A 28 -7.31 -15.83 5.48
CA ASP A 28 -7.61 -16.37 4.14
C ASP A 28 -6.43 -16.11 3.19
N ASP A 29 -5.84 -17.17 2.64
CA ASP A 29 -4.66 -17.08 1.76
C ASP A 29 -4.92 -16.25 0.49
N ASP A 30 -6.13 -16.28 -0.06
CA ASP A 30 -6.48 -15.49 -1.25
C ASP A 30 -6.61 -14.00 -0.91
N GLU A 31 -7.18 -13.70 0.26
CA GLU A 31 -7.29 -12.34 0.79
C GLU A 31 -5.93 -11.77 1.18
N ILE A 32 -5.08 -12.56 1.83
CA ILE A 32 -3.69 -12.21 2.15
C ILE A 32 -2.92 -11.84 0.88
N ASN A 33 -2.97 -12.68 -0.16
CA ASN A 33 -2.27 -12.39 -1.42
C ASN A 33 -2.81 -11.13 -2.09
N TYR A 34 -4.13 -10.90 -2.03
CA TYR A 34 -4.75 -9.71 -2.59
C TYR A 34 -4.33 -8.44 -1.84
N LEU A 35 -4.36 -8.47 -0.50
CA LEU A 35 -3.98 -7.33 0.34
C LEU A 35 -2.49 -7.02 0.22
N THR A 36 -1.62 -8.02 0.22
CA THR A 36 -0.18 -7.85 -0.01
C THR A 36 0.09 -7.18 -1.36
N GLY A 37 -0.57 -7.62 -2.43
CA GLY A 37 -0.39 -6.99 -3.76
C GLY A 37 -0.84 -5.52 -3.80
N GLN A 38 -1.89 -5.15 -3.08
CA GLN A 38 -2.32 -3.76 -3.00
C GLN A 38 -1.37 -2.90 -2.14
N ILE A 39 -0.83 -3.44 -1.05
CA ILE A 39 0.16 -2.75 -0.23
C ILE A 39 1.43 -2.48 -1.04
N GLU A 40 1.96 -3.47 -1.74
CA GLU A 40 3.13 -3.31 -2.62
C GLU A 40 2.92 -2.22 -3.68
N GLU A 41 1.74 -2.17 -4.31
CA GLU A 41 1.41 -1.14 -5.30
C GLU A 41 1.42 0.28 -4.69
N ILE A 42 0.89 0.43 -3.47
CA ILE A 42 0.92 1.72 -2.76
C ILE A 42 2.35 2.09 -2.35
N GLU A 43 3.14 1.13 -1.85
CA GLU A 43 4.53 1.36 -1.45
C GLU A 43 5.41 1.79 -2.64
N ASP A 44 5.25 1.16 -3.81
CA ASP A 44 5.95 1.56 -5.04
C ASP A 44 5.62 3.01 -5.43
N ILE A 45 4.37 3.43 -5.27
CA ILE A 45 3.95 4.81 -5.54
C ILE A 45 4.55 5.76 -4.49
N LEU A 46 4.49 5.43 -3.21
CA LEU A 46 5.05 6.23 -2.12
C LEU A 46 6.57 6.39 -2.25
N ASP A 47 7.30 5.34 -2.62
CA ASP A 47 8.75 5.38 -2.86
C ASP A 47 9.11 6.36 -4.00
N SER A 48 8.24 6.49 -5.01
CA SER A 48 8.42 7.49 -6.06
C SER A 48 8.33 8.95 -5.58
N PHE A 49 7.62 9.20 -4.48
CA PHE A 49 7.51 10.54 -3.85
C PHE A 49 8.63 10.82 -2.85
N TYR A 50 9.20 9.79 -2.25
CA TYR A 50 10.34 9.86 -1.34
C TYR A 50 11.58 9.28 -2.01
N PRO A 51 12.17 9.96 -3.03
CA PRO A 51 13.43 9.51 -3.58
C PRO A 51 14.40 9.40 -2.40
N THR A 52 14.96 8.21 -2.21
CA THR A 52 16.02 7.96 -1.24
C THR A 52 17.24 8.76 -1.67
N ASP A 53 17.24 10.06 -1.39
CA ASP A 53 18.39 10.97 -1.48
C ASP A 53 19.35 10.58 -0.34
N TRP A 54 19.99 9.42 -0.51
CA TRP A 54 21.22 9.06 0.17
C TRP A 54 22.39 9.43 -0.76
N ASP A 55 22.74 10.72 -0.77
CA ASP A 55 24.10 11.21 -1.08
C ASP A 55 24.41 12.54 -0.37
#